data_AF-A0A959LUU9-F1
#
_entry.id   AF-A0A959LUU9-F1
#
_cell.length_a   1.000
_cell.length_b   1.000
_cell.length_c   1.000
_cell.angle_alpha   90.00
_cell.angle_beta   90.00
_cell.angle_gamma   90.00
#
_symmetry.space_group_name_H-M   'P 1'
#
loop_
_entity.id
_entity.type
_entity.pdbx_description
1 polymer ?
#
loop_
_entity_poly.entity_id
_entity_poly.type
_entity_poly.pdbx_seq_one_letter_code
_entity_poly.pdbx_strand_id
1 'polypeptide(L)'
;MKFEIPSNLKVKRIVFDADERSNDIAIDKLHYVCHIINRLMLRLDDDMRYNGSDYKYGVPLNSRALRKALGRRYRDTIDVLIEHGIIETNDVFEVGKTSKQYRFTEQYRYSSTKYVAPKTNKYREFSIPQGAVKIDASTFYDVRLVKRVQKMFVGLTIDVIAANSWVDKYYEEQRQVIISAKNKKAIQRKLKELVIKCNGYRESIRKVHVKEASFVQDAFGHRLHTPLTRLKKELRQFVRYDGMPLVEIDIANSQLFFMIPLLQWKMYHPQAGGGEKNTFKHRIWIGEDQRETYRNTIMWCKEVEMQYSKGLQEISFVSDACKGIVYERVAQYLSASGYFKNEEAKEEKRAHVKKYLLKLIFASPTKNYSMYNASIGAIWDAFKACYPEIGKLVILIKGVDYKAISRLLQRIESYCIIGSVCKIVNDKNADIPLFTLHDCIVTTDNYVETVEKELLGIITELIGFTPTVKRKVWNVKKTQFTMLKNYIDRISNLIRKRAA
;
A
#
# COMPACT_ATOMS: atom_id res chain seq x y z
N MET A 1 11.73 25.83 -4.93
CA MET A 1 11.53 24.55 -5.66
C MET A 1 12.89 24.04 -6.15
N LYS A 2 13.15 22.71 -6.23
CA LYS A 2 14.28 22.11 -7.00
C LYS A 2 13.70 21.35 -8.19
N PHE A 3 14.35 21.38 -9.35
CA PHE A 3 13.97 20.60 -10.53
C PHE A 3 14.41 19.14 -10.39
N GLU A 4 13.51 18.21 -10.68
CA GLU A 4 13.75 16.76 -10.69
C GLU A 4 13.92 16.26 -12.12
N ILE A 5 15.12 15.88 -12.51
CA ILE A 5 15.44 15.46 -13.88
C ILE A 5 16.20 14.13 -13.91
N PRO A 6 16.20 13.41 -15.04
CA PRO A 6 17.11 12.29 -15.30
C PRO A 6 18.55 12.55 -14.84
N SER A 7 19.14 11.63 -14.08
CA SER A 7 20.45 11.79 -13.46
C SER A 7 21.57 11.89 -14.50
N ASN A 8 21.43 11.13 -15.59
CA ASN A 8 22.31 11.14 -16.74
C ASN A 8 22.09 12.32 -17.70
N LEU A 9 21.06 13.15 -17.51
CA LEU A 9 20.82 14.35 -18.33
C LEU A 9 21.74 15.52 -17.93
N LYS A 10 22.46 16.10 -18.88
CA LYS A 10 23.33 17.27 -18.67
C LYS A 10 22.85 18.47 -19.48
N VAL A 11 21.91 19.24 -18.92
CA VAL A 11 21.25 20.36 -19.62
C VAL A 11 22.20 21.51 -19.99
N LYS A 12 23.26 21.75 -19.20
CA LYS A 12 24.26 22.79 -19.51
C LYS A 12 24.98 22.61 -20.85
N ARG A 13 24.98 21.40 -21.43
CA ARG A 13 25.65 21.12 -22.72
C ARG A 13 24.79 21.50 -23.94
N ILE A 14 23.52 21.88 -23.73
CA ILE A 14 22.53 22.15 -24.78
C ILE A 14 22.49 23.62 -25.17
N VAL A 15 22.82 24.51 -24.22
CA VAL A 15 22.75 25.96 -24.41
C VAL A 15 24.16 26.46 -24.71
N PHE A 16 24.47 26.71 -25.98
CA PHE A 16 25.65 27.47 -26.39
C PHE A 16 25.22 28.70 -27.20
N ASP A 17 25.98 29.77 -26.96
CA ASP A 17 25.94 31.15 -27.48
C ASP A 17 24.87 32.14 -26.95
N ALA A 18 25.40 33.26 -26.42
CA ALA A 18 24.79 34.47 -25.81
C ALA A 18 24.83 34.58 -24.26
N ASP A 19 24.75 35.83 -23.78
CA ASP A 19 24.96 36.36 -22.41
C ASP A 19 24.52 35.45 -21.22
N GLU A 20 25.33 35.36 -20.17
CA GLU A 20 25.20 34.40 -19.05
C GLU A 20 23.83 34.47 -18.35
N ARG A 21 23.25 35.66 -18.19
CA ARG A 21 21.92 35.84 -17.56
C ARG A 21 20.76 35.38 -18.45
N SER A 22 20.88 35.51 -19.78
CA SER A 22 19.88 35.01 -20.73
C SER A 22 19.86 33.46 -20.74
N ASN A 23 21.04 32.85 -20.62
CA ASN A 23 21.20 31.40 -20.56
C ASN A 23 20.62 30.78 -19.30
N ASP A 24 20.66 31.46 -18.16
CA ASP A 24 20.10 30.92 -16.92
C ASP A 24 18.58 30.75 -16.96
N ILE A 25 17.87 31.70 -17.59
CA ILE A 25 16.42 31.58 -17.84
C ILE A 25 16.13 30.43 -18.82
N ALA A 26 16.93 30.29 -19.88
CA ALA A 26 16.78 29.21 -20.85
C ALA A 26 17.03 27.83 -20.21
N ILE A 27 18.09 27.69 -19.42
CA ILE A 27 18.43 26.48 -18.66
C ILE A 27 17.29 26.12 -17.70
N ASP A 28 16.74 27.08 -16.96
CA ASP A 28 15.63 26.83 -16.05
C ASP A 28 14.34 26.42 -16.80
N LYS A 29 14.07 26.98 -17.99
CA LYS A 29 12.95 26.55 -18.84
C LYS A 29 13.11 25.10 -19.29
N LEU A 30 14.30 24.70 -19.74
CA LEU A 30 14.60 23.31 -20.11
C LEU A 30 14.43 22.37 -18.91
N HIS A 31 15.02 22.73 -17.76
CA HIS A 31 14.85 21.96 -16.53
C HIS A 31 13.39 21.87 -16.08
N TYR A 32 12.60 22.94 -16.23
CA TYR A 32 11.18 22.95 -15.87
C TYR A 32 10.37 21.96 -16.73
N VAL A 33 10.60 21.94 -18.04
CA VAL A 33 9.95 20.97 -18.94
C VAL A 33 10.34 19.54 -18.57
N CYS A 34 11.64 19.26 -18.43
CA CYS A 34 12.13 17.95 -18.02
C CYS A 34 11.55 17.56 -16.65
N HIS A 35 11.45 18.50 -15.71
CA HIS A 35 10.85 18.27 -14.40
C HIS A 35 9.38 17.88 -14.49
N ILE A 36 8.57 18.58 -15.29
CA ILE A 36 7.16 18.23 -15.47
C ILE A 36 7.03 16.85 -16.11
N ILE A 37 7.78 16.58 -17.19
CA ILE A 37 7.71 15.30 -17.88
C ILE A 37 8.11 14.17 -16.93
N ASN A 38 9.21 14.34 -16.20
CA ASN A 38 9.65 13.38 -15.20
C ASN A 38 8.55 13.13 -14.16
N ARG A 39 8.01 14.20 -13.56
CA ARG A 39 6.96 14.11 -12.54
C ARG A 39 5.69 13.43 -13.03
N LEU A 40 5.23 13.77 -14.24
CA LEU A 40 4.02 13.16 -14.81
C LEU A 40 4.27 11.69 -15.17
N MET A 41 5.45 11.34 -15.67
CA MET A 41 5.81 9.96 -15.98
C MET A 41 5.86 9.12 -14.69
N LEU A 42 6.42 9.66 -13.60
CA LEU A 42 6.42 9.03 -12.28
C LEU A 42 5.00 8.81 -11.74
N ARG A 43 4.03 9.69 -12.07
CA ARG A 43 2.62 9.56 -11.66
C ARG A 43 1.87 8.53 -12.49
N LEU A 44 2.08 8.50 -13.81
CA LEU A 44 1.50 7.48 -14.69
C LEU A 44 1.91 6.06 -14.26
N ASP A 45 3.14 5.90 -13.79
CA ASP A 45 3.65 4.63 -13.27
C ASP A 45 2.98 4.16 -11.96
N ASP A 46 2.42 5.09 -11.15
CA ASP A 46 1.66 4.78 -9.93
C ASP A 46 0.20 4.42 -10.27
N ASP A 47 -0.43 5.19 -11.19
CA ASP A 47 -1.82 5.02 -11.61
C ASP A 47 -2.06 3.86 -12.60
N MET A 48 -1.06 3.41 -13.38
CA MET A 48 -1.20 2.23 -14.27
C MET A 48 -1.45 0.90 -13.55
N ARG A 49 -1.52 0.90 -12.20
CA ARG A 49 -2.09 -0.22 -11.45
C ARG A 49 -3.62 -0.26 -11.50
N TYR A 50 -4.28 0.75 -12.06
CA TYR A 50 -5.72 0.81 -12.29
C TYR A 50 -6.03 1.43 -13.66
N ASN A 51 -6.56 0.59 -14.55
CA ASN A 51 -7.22 0.90 -15.82
C ASN A 51 -6.33 1.41 -16.97
N GLY A 52 -6.28 0.60 -18.03
CA GLY A 52 -5.68 0.98 -19.30
C GLY A 52 -6.64 1.82 -20.15
N SER A 53 -6.08 2.84 -20.82
CA SER A 53 -6.27 3.09 -22.26
C SER A 53 -5.65 4.41 -22.74
N ASP A 54 -5.47 5.44 -21.89
CA ASP A 54 -5.29 6.81 -22.40
C ASP A 54 -3.84 7.34 -22.49
N TYR A 55 -2.88 6.63 -21.90
CA TYR A 55 -1.47 7.04 -21.83
C TYR A 55 -0.52 6.06 -22.54
N LYS A 56 -0.92 5.55 -23.71
CA LYS A 56 -0.16 4.53 -24.45
C LYS A 56 1.24 4.99 -24.88
N TYR A 57 1.47 6.29 -25.07
CA TYR A 57 2.76 6.80 -25.55
C TYR A 57 3.55 7.51 -24.45
N GLY A 58 3.00 8.56 -23.84
CA GLY A 58 3.70 9.40 -22.86
C GLY A 58 2.75 10.31 -22.06
N VAL A 59 3.29 11.37 -21.46
CA VAL A 59 2.50 12.31 -20.65
C VAL A 59 1.92 13.44 -21.49
N PRO A 60 0.61 13.74 -21.40
CA PRO A 60 0.04 14.89 -22.08
C PRO A 60 0.51 16.18 -21.39
N LEU A 61 1.00 17.14 -22.18
CA LEU A 61 1.32 18.46 -21.67
C LEU A 61 0.31 19.49 -22.19
N ASN A 62 -0.37 20.17 -21.28
CA ASN A 62 -1.34 21.19 -21.64
C ASN A 62 -0.64 22.46 -22.15
N SER A 63 -0.94 22.85 -23.39
CA SER A 63 -0.32 24.01 -24.06
C SER A 63 -0.60 25.34 -23.33
N ARG A 64 -1.78 25.51 -22.71
CA ARG A 64 -2.10 26.70 -21.91
C ARG A 64 -1.24 26.77 -20.64
N ALA A 65 -1.04 25.62 -19.98
CA ALA A 65 -0.18 25.53 -18.79
C ALA A 65 1.30 25.81 -19.13
N LEU A 66 1.81 25.23 -20.22
CA LEU A 66 3.17 25.50 -20.71
C LEU A 66 3.35 26.97 -21.08
N ARG A 67 2.40 27.57 -21.81
CA ARG A 67 2.44 28.99 -22.16
C ARG A 67 2.46 29.90 -20.93
N LYS A 68 1.70 29.54 -19.88
CA LYS A 68 1.71 30.28 -18.59
C LYS A 68 3.06 30.20 -17.89
N ALA A 69 3.71 29.03 -17.87
CA ALA A 69 4.96 28.83 -17.15
C ALA A 69 6.22 29.28 -17.92
N LEU A 70 6.27 29.03 -19.23
CA LEU A 70 7.46 29.22 -20.07
C LEU A 70 7.39 30.51 -20.93
N GLY A 71 6.19 31.08 -21.11
CA GLY A 71 5.95 32.26 -21.93
C GLY A 71 5.41 31.93 -23.33
N ARG A 72 5.28 32.95 -24.19
CA ARG A 72 4.71 32.81 -25.54
C ARG A 72 5.52 31.86 -26.44
N ARG A 73 6.84 31.88 -26.33
CA ARG A 73 7.79 31.02 -27.08
C ARG A 73 8.12 29.71 -26.36
N TYR A 74 7.11 29.04 -25.80
CA TYR A 74 7.34 27.77 -25.09
C TYR A 74 7.70 26.61 -26.04
N ARG A 75 7.31 26.71 -27.32
CA ARG A 75 7.59 25.69 -28.34
C ARG A 75 9.08 25.56 -28.58
N ASP A 76 9.79 26.68 -28.70
CA ASP A 76 11.24 26.72 -28.88
C ASP A 76 11.97 25.88 -27.80
N THR A 77 11.51 25.92 -26.55
CA THR A 77 12.07 25.10 -25.46
C THR A 77 11.81 23.60 -25.65
N ILE A 78 10.63 23.24 -26.13
CA ILE A 78 10.23 21.85 -26.39
C ILE A 78 10.99 21.31 -27.60
N ASP A 79 11.07 22.09 -28.67
CA ASP A 79 11.71 21.73 -29.93
C ASP A 79 13.20 21.47 -29.71
N VAL A 80 13.89 22.34 -28.96
CA VAL A 80 15.29 22.11 -28.53
C VAL A 80 15.48 20.76 -27.83
N LEU A 81 14.55 20.37 -26.95
CA LEU A 81 14.63 19.08 -26.26
C LEU A 81 14.36 17.88 -27.18
N ILE A 82 13.57 18.06 -28.24
CA ILE A 82 13.29 17.03 -29.24
C ILE A 82 14.51 16.88 -30.18
N GLU A 83 15.04 17.99 -30.69
CA GLU A 83 16.20 18.03 -31.58
C GLU A 83 17.45 17.41 -30.94
N HIS A 84 17.66 17.64 -29.64
CA HIS A 84 18.77 17.05 -28.88
C HIS A 84 18.48 15.60 -28.43
N GLY A 85 17.37 15.00 -28.87
CA GLY A 85 17.02 13.61 -28.56
C GLY A 85 16.79 13.36 -27.06
N ILE A 86 16.31 14.36 -26.32
CA ILE A 86 16.02 14.24 -24.88
C ILE A 86 14.59 13.76 -24.66
N ILE A 87 13.65 14.33 -25.40
CA ILE A 87 12.24 13.93 -25.37
C ILE A 87 11.75 13.56 -26.77
N GLU A 88 10.71 12.74 -26.82
CA GLU A 88 10.00 12.35 -28.04
C GLU A 88 8.50 12.58 -27.86
N THR A 89 7.81 12.86 -28.97
CA THR A 89 6.37 13.18 -29.04
C THR A 89 5.66 12.19 -29.95
N ASN A 90 4.40 11.87 -29.65
CA ASN A 90 3.57 11.06 -30.54
C ASN A 90 2.98 11.85 -31.73
N ASP A 91 3.12 13.18 -31.71
CA ASP A 91 2.57 14.13 -32.69
C ASP A 91 1.07 14.03 -33.01
N VAL A 92 0.32 13.24 -32.25
CA VAL A 92 -1.15 13.16 -32.34
C VAL A 92 -1.77 14.27 -31.46
N PHE A 93 -2.57 15.15 -32.07
CA PHE A 93 -3.33 16.18 -31.38
C PHE A 93 -4.76 16.28 -31.93
N GLU A 94 -5.76 16.08 -31.07
CA GLU A 94 -7.16 16.33 -31.40
C GLU A 94 -7.77 17.36 -30.43
N VAL A 95 -8.27 18.46 -30.98
CA VAL A 95 -8.90 19.55 -30.22
C VAL A 95 -10.06 19.00 -29.39
N GLY A 96 -10.01 19.19 -28.07
CA GLY A 96 -11.05 18.74 -27.14
C GLY A 96 -10.99 17.27 -26.73
N LYS A 97 -10.12 16.44 -27.35
CA LYS A 97 -9.99 15.00 -27.05
C LYS A 97 -8.61 14.60 -26.52
N THR A 98 -7.52 14.96 -27.19
CA THR A 98 -6.17 14.50 -26.81
C THR A 98 -5.11 15.60 -26.97
N SER A 99 -4.31 15.81 -25.91
CA SER A 99 -3.11 16.67 -25.98
C SER A 99 -1.90 15.89 -26.48
N LYS A 100 -0.94 16.56 -27.15
CA LYS A 100 0.35 15.95 -27.53
C LYS A 100 1.00 15.30 -26.31
N GLN A 101 1.43 14.05 -26.46
CA GLN A 101 2.07 13.28 -25.41
C GLN A 101 3.58 13.29 -25.58
N TYR A 102 4.28 13.61 -24.51
CA TYR A 102 5.73 13.72 -24.47
C TYR A 102 6.30 12.67 -23.53
N ARG A 103 7.48 12.14 -23.83
CA ARG A 103 8.23 11.27 -22.92
C ARG A 103 9.72 11.43 -23.16
N PHE A 104 10.54 11.05 -22.19
CA PHE A 104 11.97 10.95 -22.42
C PHE A 104 12.31 9.88 -23.46
N THR A 105 13.36 10.10 -24.27
CA THR A 105 13.91 9.06 -25.15
C THR A 105 14.50 7.91 -24.33
N GLU A 106 14.74 6.74 -24.94
CA GLU A 106 15.11 5.51 -24.21
C GLU A 106 16.33 5.68 -23.29
N GLN A 107 17.30 6.49 -23.70
CA GLN A 107 18.50 6.79 -22.91
C GLN A 107 18.23 7.52 -21.59
N TYR A 108 17.20 8.37 -21.51
CA TYR A 108 16.88 9.15 -20.30
C TYR A 108 15.69 8.58 -19.53
N ARG A 109 14.76 7.90 -20.22
CA ARG A 109 13.47 7.42 -19.70
C ARG A 109 13.58 6.54 -18.46
N TYR A 110 14.66 5.75 -18.39
CA TYR A 110 14.86 4.77 -17.34
C TYR A 110 16.03 5.08 -16.42
N SER A 111 16.49 6.34 -16.41
CA SER A 111 17.55 6.78 -15.50
C SER A 111 16.99 7.12 -14.10
N SER A 112 17.86 7.10 -13.09
CA SER A 112 17.52 7.62 -11.76
C SER A 112 17.28 9.14 -11.81
N THR A 113 16.63 9.70 -10.79
CA THR A 113 16.36 11.16 -10.74
C THR A 113 17.42 11.89 -9.91
N LYS A 114 17.83 13.09 -10.34
CA LYS A 114 18.63 14.05 -9.55
C LYS A 114 17.89 15.36 -9.37
N TYR A 115 18.31 16.13 -8.35
CA TYR A 115 17.75 17.44 -8.03
C TYR A 115 18.69 18.56 -8.47
N VAL A 116 18.16 19.57 -9.16
CA VAL A 116 18.90 20.74 -9.62
C VAL A 116 18.21 22.00 -9.09
N ALA A 117 18.96 22.92 -8.48
CA ALA A 117 18.40 24.19 -8.01
C ALA A 117 18.11 25.11 -9.21
N PRO A 118 16.95 25.81 -9.22
CA PRO A 118 16.67 26.82 -10.22
C PRO A 118 17.65 27.98 -10.09
N LYS A 119 18.16 28.44 -11.22
CA LYS A 119 19.11 29.55 -11.30
C LYS A 119 18.42 30.90 -11.13
N THR A 120 17.15 30.99 -11.51
CA THR A 120 16.35 32.22 -11.52
C THR A 120 15.25 32.21 -10.47
N ASN A 121 14.86 33.40 -9.98
CA ASN A 121 13.79 33.55 -8.97
C ASN A 121 12.42 33.11 -9.49
N LYS A 122 12.16 33.20 -10.81
CA LYS A 122 10.88 32.84 -11.45
C LYS A 122 10.41 31.43 -11.10
N TYR A 123 11.34 30.47 -10.98
CA TYR A 123 11.01 29.08 -10.69
C TYR A 123 11.34 28.68 -9.24
N ARG A 124 11.87 29.60 -8.41
CA ARG A 124 12.05 29.36 -6.97
C ARG A 124 10.70 29.27 -6.25
N GLU A 125 9.72 30.06 -6.68
CA GLU A 125 8.38 30.22 -6.09
C GLU A 125 7.28 29.35 -6.71
N PHE A 126 7.58 28.50 -7.70
CA PHE A 126 6.65 27.45 -8.15
C PHE A 126 6.54 26.34 -7.08
N SER A 127 6.09 26.72 -5.89
CA SER A 127 5.56 25.83 -4.89
C SER A 127 4.35 25.17 -5.53
N ILE A 128 4.42 23.84 -5.65
CA ILE A 128 3.28 23.03 -6.04
C ILE A 128 2.13 23.44 -5.11
N PRO A 129 0.95 23.84 -5.64
CA PRO A 129 -0.19 24.09 -4.78
C PRO A 129 -0.36 22.85 -3.90
N GLN A 130 -0.32 23.04 -2.58
CA GLN A 130 -0.71 22.02 -1.61
C GLN A 130 -1.97 21.38 -2.17
N GLY A 131 -1.87 20.12 -2.58
CA GLY A 131 -2.96 19.44 -3.28
C GLY A 131 -4.21 19.64 -2.44
N ALA A 132 -5.19 20.34 -3.01
CA ALA A 132 -6.39 20.73 -2.28
C ALA A 132 -6.97 19.48 -1.62
N VAL A 133 -7.17 19.61 -0.31
CA VAL A 133 -7.72 18.58 0.55
C VAL A 133 -9.14 18.28 0.10
N LYS A 134 -9.35 17.22 -0.67
CA LYS A 134 -10.68 16.68 -0.91
C LYS A 134 -11.01 15.74 0.25
N ILE A 135 -11.44 16.31 1.37
CA ILE A 135 -12.23 15.54 2.32
C ILE A 135 -13.63 15.50 1.73
N ASP A 136 -14.02 14.35 1.20
CA ASP A 136 -15.39 14.14 0.78
C ASP A 136 -16.28 14.13 2.04
N ALA A 137 -17.43 14.79 1.99
CA ALA A 137 -18.42 14.72 3.06
C ALA A 137 -19.02 13.32 3.20
N SER A 138 -18.80 12.45 2.20
CA SER A 138 -19.24 11.04 2.17
C SER A 138 -18.33 10.05 2.92
N THR A 139 -17.28 10.51 3.63
CA THR A 139 -16.34 9.59 4.30
C THR A 139 -17.03 8.74 5.37
N PHE A 140 -16.66 7.47 5.46
CA PHE A 140 -17.13 6.53 6.48
C PHE A 140 -16.71 6.94 7.91
N TYR A 141 -15.67 7.77 8.01
CA TYR A 141 -15.08 8.21 9.27
C TYR A 141 -15.57 9.58 9.72
N ASP A 142 -15.45 9.87 11.02
CA ASP A 142 -15.66 11.22 11.55
C ASP A 142 -14.70 12.19 10.84
N VAL A 143 -15.27 13.17 10.13
CA VAL A 143 -14.53 14.18 9.37
C VAL A 143 -13.53 14.93 10.25
N ARG A 144 -13.82 15.12 11.55
CA ARG A 144 -12.91 15.77 12.50
C ARG A 144 -11.68 14.90 12.77
N LEU A 145 -11.86 13.58 12.92
CA LEU A 145 -10.74 12.64 13.07
C LEU A 145 -9.86 12.69 11.81
N VAL A 146 -10.45 12.58 10.62
CA VAL A 146 -9.70 12.60 9.35
C VAL A 146 -8.91 13.91 9.21
N LYS A 147 -9.54 15.05 9.48
CA LYS A 147 -8.86 16.37 9.48
C LYS A 147 -7.71 16.45 10.47
N ARG A 148 -7.86 15.89 11.67
CA ARG A 148 -6.81 15.89 12.69
C ARG A 148 -5.64 15.00 12.31
N VAL A 149 -5.90 13.75 11.93
CA VAL A 149 -4.86 12.84 11.41
C VAL A 149 -4.13 13.51 10.25
N GLN A 150 -4.86 14.19 9.35
CA GLN A 150 -4.26 14.92 8.25
C GLN A 150 -3.32 16.06 8.71
N LYS A 151 -3.70 16.82 9.74
CA LYS A 151 -2.80 17.85 10.33
C LYS A 151 -1.55 17.21 10.92
N MET A 152 -1.65 16.04 11.54
CA MET A 152 -0.47 15.33 12.08
C MET A 152 0.54 14.94 10.99
N PHE A 153 0.13 14.77 9.72
CA PHE A 153 1.10 14.50 8.64
C PHE A 153 2.10 15.64 8.42
N VAL A 154 1.82 16.85 8.92
CA VAL A 154 2.77 17.98 8.89
C VAL A 154 3.99 17.73 9.79
N GLY A 155 3.83 16.98 10.88
CA GLY A 155 4.93 16.60 11.78
C GLY A 155 5.80 15.46 11.26
N LEU A 156 5.39 14.79 10.17
CA LEU A 156 6.17 13.72 9.58
C LEU A 156 7.38 14.27 8.82
N THR A 157 8.52 13.61 9.03
CA THR A 157 9.75 13.83 8.29
C THR A 157 10.31 12.49 7.81
N ILE A 158 11.11 12.52 6.75
CA ILE A 158 11.77 11.34 6.21
C ILE A 158 13.22 11.69 5.87
N ASP A 159 14.16 10.82 6.22
CA ASP A 159 15.54 10.91 5.76
C ASP A 159 15.59 10.56 4.27
N VAL A 160 15.49 11.60 3.43
CA VAL A 160 15.45 11.48 1.97
C VAL A 160 16.74 10.88 1.43
N ILE A 161 17.89 11.17 2.03
CA ILE A 161 19.18 10.70 1.54
C ILE A 161 19.27 9.20 1.78
N ALA A 162 19.10 8.75 3.03
CA ALA A 162 19.16 7.33 3.37
C ALA A 162 18.08 6.50 2.65
N ALA A 163 16.86 7.05 2.53
CA ALA A 163 15.78 6.39 1.81
C ALA A 163 16.07 6.21 0.32
N ASN A 164 16.62 7.21 -0.36
CA ASN A 164 17.01 7.09 -1.77
C ASN A 164 18.21 6.15 -1.96
N SER A 165 19.21 6.19 -1.07
CA SER A 165 20.32 5.24 -1.08
C SER A 165 19.84 3.78 -0.93
N TRP A 166 18.80 3.54 -0.12
CA TRP A 166 18.17 2.23 -0.03
C TRP A 166 17.52 1.81 -1.36
N VAL A 167 16.84 2.73 -2.07
CA VAL A 167 16.24 2.45 -3.38
C VAL A 167 17.32 2.14 -4.42
N ASP A 168 18.45 2.85 -4.40
CA ASP A 168 19.59 2.59 -5.29
C ASP A 168 20.20 1.21 -5.04
N LYS A 169 20.39 0.83 -3.77
CA LYS A 169 20.85 -0.51 -3.41
C LYS A 169 19.87 -1.59 -3.85
N TYR A 170 18.56 -1.40 -3.60
CA TYR A 170 17.52 -2.32 -4.05
C TYR A 170 17.52 -2.47 -5.57
N TYR A 171 17.70 -1.38 -6.31
CA TYR A 171 17.79 -1.40 -7.77
C TYR A 171 18.95 -2.29 -8.22
N GLU A 172 20.16 -2.07 -7.69
CA GLU A 172 21.34 -2.83 -8.12
C GLU A 172 21.21 -4.32 -7.78
N GLU A 173 20.74 -4.65 -6.58
CA GLU A 173 20.50 -6.04 -6.17
C GLU A 173 19.52 -6.76 -7.12
N GLN A 174 18.39 -6.12 -7.47
CA GLN A 174 17.43 -6.73 -8.39
C GLN A 174 17.94 -6.76 -9.84
N ARG A 175 18.71 -5.75 -10.25
CA ARG A 175 19.30 -5.65 -11.59
C ARG A 175 20.24 -6.83 -11.85
N GLN A 176 21.13 -7.15 -10.91
CA GLN A 176 22.04 -8.29 -11.03
C GLN A 176 21.29 -9.61 -11.21
N VAL A 177 20.21 -9.83 -10.44
CA VAL A 177 19.36 -11.01 -10.59
C VAL A 177 18.70 -11.06 -11.97
N ILE A 178 18.22 -9.93 -12.48
CA ILE A 178 17.55 -9.87 -13.79
C ILE A 178 18.53 -10.18 -14.93
N ILE A 179 19.73 -9.59 -14.91
CA ILE A 179 20.73 -9.75 -15.97
C ILE A 179 21.26 -11.19 -16.02
N SER A 180 21.23 -11.92 -14.91
CA SER A 180 21.62 -13.34 -14.90
C SER A 180 20.68 -14.29 -15.68
N ALA A 181 19.56 -13.79 -16.23
CA ALA A 181 18.63 -14.58 -17.04
C ALA A 181 19.13 -14.78 -18.49
N LYS A 182 18.85 -15.94 -19.10
CA LYS A 182 19.31 -16.29 -20.47
C LYS A 182 18.64 -15.49 -21.60
N ASN A 183 17.46 -14.91 -21.39
CA ASN A 183 16.64 -14.33 -22.46
C ASN A 183 16.73 -12.79 -22.51
N LYS A 184 17.34 -12.24 -23.57
CA LYS A 184 17.57 -10.80 -23.77
C LYS A 184 16.29 -9.96 -23.79
N LYS A 185 15.21 -10.41 -24.44
CA LYS A 185 13.92 -9.70 -24.46
C LYS A 185 13.27 -9.67 -23.06
N ALA A 186 13.35 -10.78 -22.34
CA ALA A 186 12.83 -10.87 -20.98
C ALA A 186 13.62 -9.98 -19.99
N ILE A 187 14.94 -9.90 -20.16
CA ILE A 187 15.82 -8.98 -19.40
C ILE A 187 15.37 -7.55 -19.61
N GLN A 188 15.25 -7.10 -20.86
CA GLN A 188 14.87 -5.71 -21.16
C GLN A 188 13.53 -5.33 -20.54
N ARG A 189 12.51 -6.21 -20.65
CA ARG A 189 11.19 -5.98 -20.03
C ARG A 189 11.29 -5.86 -18.50
N LYS A 190 11.98 -6.79 -17.84
CA LYS A 190 12.13 -6.81 -16.38
C LYS A 190 12.92 -5.61 -15.86
N LEU A 191 13.94 -5.15 -16.59
CA LEU A 191 14.69 -3.95 -16.23
C LEU A 191 13.80 -2.70 -16.31
N LYS A 192 12.96 -2.59 -17.36
CA LYS A 192 11.98 -1.51 -17.47
C LYS A 192 11.00 -1.51 -16.29
N GLU A 193 10.43 -2.67 -15.94
CA GLU A 193 9.57 -2.84 -14.76
C GLU A 193 10.27 -2.47 -13.44
N LEU A 194 11.54 -2.86 -13.28
CA LEU A 194 12.32 -2.54 -12.09
C LEU A 194 12.54 -1.03 -11.93
N VAL A 195 12.86 -0.33 -13.01
CA VAL A 195 13.06 1.12 -12.98
C VAL A 195 11.76 1.83 -12.60
N ILE A 196 10.65 1.49 -13.26
CA ILE A 196 9.30 1.98 -12.96
C ILE A 196 8.99 1.81 -11.46
N LYS A 197 9.29 0.62 -10.93
CA LYS A 197 9.08 0.32 -9.50
C LYS A 197 9.92 1.21 -8.58
N CYS A 198 11.21 1.39 -8.88
CA CYS A 198 12.10 2.23 -8.08
C CYS A 198 11.69 3.70 -8.14
N ASN A 199 11.23 4.15 -9.29
CA ASN A 199 10.67 5.47 -9.51
C ASN A 199 9.41 5.72 -8.65
N GLY A 200 8.49 4.76 -8.58
CA GLY A 200 7.33 4.83 -7.67
C GLY A 200 7.73 4.90 -6.19
N TYR A 201 8.83 4.23 -5.79
CA TYR A 201 9.38 4.36 -4.44
C TYR A 201 9.91 5.77 -4.15
N ARG A 202 10.66 6.36 -5.08
CA ARG A 202 11.18 7.73 -4.94
C ARG A 202 10.04 8.75 -4.86
N GLU A 203 8.99 8.58 -5.65
CA GLU A 203 7.80 9.43 -5.56
C GLU A 203 7.09 9.28 -4.21
N SER A 204 6.99 8.06 -3.67
CA SER A 204 6.43 7.84 -2.34
C SER A 204 7.26 8.51 -1.24
N ILE A 205 8.59 8.47 -1.33
CA ILE A 205 9.52 9.19 -0.43
C ILE A 205 9.26 10.70 -0.54
N ARG A 206 9.19 11.23 -1.76
CA ARG A 206 8.95 12.64 -2.03
C ARG A 206 7.63 13.09 -1.43
N LYS A 207 6.53 12.35 -1.63
CA LYS A 207 5.19 12.64 -1.08
C LYS A 207 5.24 12.85 0.44
N VAL A 208 5.98 12.00 1.17
CA VAL A 208 6.19 12.17 2.62
C VAL A 208 7.07 13.39 2.91
N HIS A 209 8.17 13.58 2.18
CA HIS A 209 9.09 14.70 2.37
C HIS A 209 8.44 16.06 2.17
N VAL A 210 7.60 16.21 1.14
CA VAL A 210 6.88 17.47 0.86
C VAL A 210 5.59 17.61 1.68
N LYS A 211 5.34 16.69 2.62
CA LYS A 211 4.16 16.69 3.51
C LYS A 211 2.85 16.69 2.73
N GLU A 212 2.81 15.95 1.62
CA GLU A 212 1.61 15.82 0.78
C GLU A 212 0.54 15.02 1.53
N ALA A 213 -0.53 15.68 1.96
CA ALA A 213 -1.57 15.03 2.75
C ALA A 213 -2.71 14.50 1.86
N SER A 214 -2.41 13.56 0.96
CA SER A 214 -3.39 12.93 0.05
C SER A 214 -4.06 11.70 0.68
N PHE A 215 -5.27 11.91 1.18
CA PHE A 215 -6.09 10.91 1.87
C PHE A 215 -7.19 10.44 0.93
N VAL A 216 -7.30 9.14 0.74
CA VAL A 216 -8.33 8.52 -0.12
C VAL A 216 -8.89 7.32 0.61
N GLN A 217 -10.20 7.32 0.86
CA GLN A 217 -10.89 6.15 1.36
C GLN A 217 -11.34 5.28 0.18
N ASP A 218 -11.06 3.97 0.22
CA ASP A 218 -11.59 3.06 -0.79
C ASP A 218 -13.06 2.69 -0.53
N ALA A 219 -13.81 2.33 -1.58
CA ALA A 219 -15.21 1.91 -1.44
C ALA A 219 -15.39 0.44 -1.02
N PHE A 220 -14.37 -0.40 -1.22
CA PHE A 220 -14.43 -1.84 -0.99
C PHE A 220 -14.39 -2.17 0.50
N GLY A 221 -13.26 -1.88 1.16
CA GLY A 221 -13.00 -2.15 2.57
C GLY A 221 -13.04 -0.91 3.46
N HIS A 222 -13.33 0.27 2.89
CA HIS A 222 -13.25 1.56 3.57
C HIS A 222 -11.85 1.91 4.09
N ARG A 223 -10.78 1.28 3.59
CA ARG A 223 -9.45 1.58 4.11
C ARG A 223 -9.03 2.98 3.70
N LEU A 224 -8.42 3.67 4.66
CA LEU A 224 -7.87 5.00 4.44
C LEU A 224 -6.45 4.91 3.88
N HIS A 225 -6.27 5.28 2.62
CA HIS A 225 -4.98 5.35 1.97
C HIS A 225 -4.32 6.71 2.18
N THR A 226 -3.17 6.71 2.83
CA THR A 226 -2.34 7.86 3.16
C THR A 226 -0.94 7.72 2.52
N PRO A 227 -0.10 8.77 2.52
CA PRO A 227 1.30 8.65 2.14
C PRO A 227 2.06 7.51 2.87
N LEU A 228 1.75 7.27 4.15
CA LEU A 228 2.38 6.21 4.93
C LEU A 228 1.91 4.81 4.51
N THR A 229 0.63 4.62 4.20
CA THR A 229 0.14 3.33 3.69
C THR A 229 0.73 2.99 2.33
N ARG A 230 0.95 4.01 1.49
CA ARG A 230 1.54 3.88 0.14
C ARG A 230 3.06 3.70 0.18
N LEU A 231 3.72 4.16 1.25
CA LEU A 231 5.15 3.99 1.44
C LEU A 231 5.50 2.51 1.67
N LYS A 232 6.46 2.01 0.91
CA LYS A 232 6.97 0.63 1.04
C LYS A 232 7.47 0.37 2.47
N LYS A 233 7.14 -0.82 3.01
CA LYS A 233 7.44 -1.22 4.39
C LYS A 233 8.89 -0.94 4.82
N GLU A 234 9.85 -1.24 3.95
CA GLU A 234 11.28 -1.05 4.19
C GLU A 234 11.71 0.42 4.19
N LEU A 235 10.96 1.31 3.55
CA LEU A 235 11.25 2.75 3.55
C LEU A 235 10.71 3.46 4.81
N ARG A 236 9.74 2.86 5.50
CA ARG A 236 9.13 3.44 6.72
C ARG A 236 10.14 3.64 7.85
N GLN A 237 11.21 2.84 7.89
CA GLN A 237 12.28 2.98 8.89
C GLN A 237 13.00 4.35 8.87
N PHE A 238 12.90 5.08 7.75
CA PHE A 238 13.49 6.40 7.57
C PHE A 238 12.54 7.54 7.97
N VAL A 239 11.30 7.21 8.36
CA VAL A 239 10.28 8.19 8.75
C VAL A 239 10.35 8.46 10.26
N ARG A 240 10.15 9.71 10.64
CA ARG A 240 10.05 10.20 12.02
C ARG A 240 8.85 11.11 12.17
N TYR A 241 8.35 11.26 13.39
CA TYR A 241 7.35 12.26 13.74
C TYR A 241 7.94 13.19 14.78
N ASP A 242 8.04 14.48 14.45
CA ASP A 242 8.67 15.51 15.30
C ASP A 242 10.05 15.06 15.84
N GLY A 243 10.85 14.44 14.96
CA GLY A 243 12.17 13.90 15.29
C GLY A 243 12.18 12.53 15.99
N MET A 244 11.05 12.07 16.52
CA MET A 244 10.95 10.81 17.26
C MET A 244 10.76 9.59 16.35
N PRO A 245 11.29 8.42 16.74
CA PRO A 245 10.98 7.16 16.08
C PRO A 245 9.51 6.80 16.27
N LEU A 246 8.96 6.13 15.26
CA LEU A 246 7.59 5.63 15.26
C LEU A 246 7.56 4.13 15.63
N VAL A 247 6.46 3.69 16.23
CA VAL A 247 6.24 2.31 16.66
C VAL A 247 4.91 1.82 16.09
N GLU A 248 4.95 0.73 15.32
CA GLU A 248 3.79 -0.02 14.85
C GLU A 248 3.24 -0.90 15.99
N ILE A 249 1.94 -0.84 16.24
CA ILE A 249 1.17 -1.78 17.07
C ILE A 249 0.34 -2.62 16.08
N ASP A 250 0.82 -3.83 15.79
CA ASP A 250 0.28 -4.74 14.76
C ASP A 250 -0.55 -5.85 15.39
N ILE A 251 -1.80 -6.03 14.95
CA ILE A 251 -2.64 -7.14 15.42
C ILE A 251 -2.17 -8.45 14.79
N ALA A 252 -1.76 -9.41 15.62
CA ALA A 252 -1.41 -10.74 15.16
C ALA A 252 -2.65 -11.44 14.60
N ASN A 253 -2.51 -12.08 13.43
CA ASN A 253 -3.60 -12.77 12.74
C ASN A 253 -4.83 -11.89 12.47
N SER A 254 -4.67 -10.56 12.33
CA SER A 254 -5.76 -9.58 12.14
C SER A 254 -6.94 -10.09 11.31
N GLN A 255 -6.71 -10.54 10.07
CA GLN A 255 -7.78 -11.03 9.19
C GLN A 255 -8.54 -12.22 9.78
N LEU A 256 -7.85 -13.16 10.43
CA LEU A 256 -8.48 -14.33 11.06
C LEU A 256 -9.16 -13.95 12.39
N PHE A 257 -8.55 -13.06 13.15
CA PHE A 257 -9.16 -12.52 14.37
C PHE A 257 -10.46 -11.77 14.06
N PHE A 258 -10.50 -10.97 13.00
CA PHE A 258 -11.71 -10.28 12.53
C PHE A 258 -12.75 -11.20 11.89
N MET A 259 -12.52 -12.52 11.81
CA MET A 259 -13.59 -13.48 11.55
C MET A 259 -14.43 -13.78 12.79
N ILE A 260 -13.92 -13.54 14.01
CA ILE A 260 -14.64 -13.82 15.26
C ILE A 260 -15.99 -13.09 15.34
N PRO A 261 -16.09 -11.78 15.02
CA PRO A 261 -17.39 -11.10 14.98
C PRO A 261 -18.40 -11.80 14.07
N LEU A 262 -17.94 -12.47 13.01
CA LEU A 262 -18.83 -13.16 12.09
C LEU A 262 -19.51 -14.38 12.73
N LEU A 263 -18.98 -14.89 13.82
CA LEU A 263 -19.48 -16.05 14.57
C LEU A 263 -20.49 -15.67 15.65
N GLN A 264 -20.72 -14.38 15.88
CA GLN A 264 -21.47 -13.94 17.06
C GLN A 264 -22.85 -13.40 16.66
N TRP A 265 -23.90 -14.09 17.11
CA TRP A 265 -25.29 -13.68 16.90
C TRP A 265 -25.56 -12.20 17.28
N LYS A 266 -25.01 -11.76 18.42
CA LYS A 266 -25.16 -10.37 18.92
C LYS A 266 -24.61 -9.29 17.98
N MET A 267 -23.78 -9.65 16.98
CA MET A 267 -23.26 -8.69 16.01
C MET A 267 -24.29 -8.35 14.93
N TYR A 268 -25.28 -9.21 14.73
CA TYR A 268 -26.27 -9.12 13.66
C TYR A 268 -27.67 -8.69 14.13
N HIS A 269 -27.91 -8.78 15.44
CA HIS A 269 -29.19 -8.43 16.07
C HIS A 269 -29.01 -7.38 17.15
N PRO A 270 -29.93 -6.39 17.25
CA PRO A 270 -29.91 -5.46 18.36
C PRO A 270 -30.10 -6.20 19.69
N GLN A 271 -29.41 -5.74 20.73
CA GLN A 271 -29.69 -6.16 22.10
C GLN A 271 -31.11 -5.72 22.49
N ALA A 272 -31.76 -6.43 23.41
CA ALA A 272 -33.10 -6.08 23.88
C ALA A 272 -33.13 -4.61 24.33
N GLY A 273 -33.99 -3.79 23.70
CA GLY A 273 -34.13 -2.35 23.97
C GLY A 273 -33.26 -1.41 23.11
N GLY A 274 -32.39 -1.92 22.23
CA GLY A 274 -31.57 -1.11 21.31
C GLY A 274 -32.17 -0.97 19.91
N GLY A 275 -32.12 0.23 19.32
CA GLY A 275 -32.54 0.42 17.92
C GLY A 275 -31.58 -0.21 16.90
N GLU A 276 -32.11 -0.69 15.75
CA GLU A 276 -31.34 -1.35 14.67
C GLU A 276 -30.11 -0.54 14.19
N LYS A 277 -30.20 0.80 14.21
CA LYS A 277 -29.15 1.73 13.77
C LYS A 277 -27.87 1.70 14.61
N ASN A 278 -27.90 1.10 15.80
CA ASN A 278 -26.74 0.98 16.69
C ASN A 278 -26.02 -0.37 16.63
N THR A 279 -26.49 -1.30 15.80
CA THR A 279 -25.85 -2.63 15.68
C THR A 279 -24.47 -2.54 15.02
N PHE A 280 -23.56 -3.44 15.41
CA PHE A 280 -22.24 -3.59 14.77
C PHE A 280 -22.39 -3.77 13.25
N LYS A 281 -23.37 -4.59 12.86
CA LYS A 281 -23.87 -4.75 11.48
C LYS A 281 -24.16 -3.42 10.78
N HIS A 282 -24.97 -2.53 11.35
CA HIS A 282 -25.29 -1.26 10.70
C HIS A 282 -24.02 -0.43 10.48
N ARG A 283 -23.09 -0.44 11.43
CA ARG A 283 -21.86 0.37 11.38
C ARG A 283 -20.84 -0.10 10.34
N ILE A 284 -20.74 -1.39 10.04
CA ILE A 284 -19.82 -1.91 9.00
C ILE A 284 -20.38 -1.81 7.58
N TRP A 285 -21.65 -1.49 7.41
CA TRP A 285 -22.38 -1.53 6.12
C TRP A 285 -23.07 -0.19 5.76
N ILE A 286 -22.74 0.91 6.44
CA ILE A 286 -23.31 2.24 6.18
C ILE A 286 -23.03 2.66 4.72
N GLY A 287 -24.08 3.05 3.98
CA GLY A 287 -23.96 3.67 2.66
C GLY A 287 -24.08 2.73 1.45
N GLU A 288 -24.32 1.43 1.64
CA GLU A 288 -24.59 0.49 0.54
C GLU A 288 -26.02 -0.09 0.61
N ASP A 289 -26.79 0.09 -0.47
CA ASP A 289 -28.09 -0.59 -0.69
C ASP A 289 -27.85 -2.04 -1.15
N GLN A 290 -27.29 -2.85 -0.25
CA GLN A 290 -26.93 -4.25 -0.49
C GLN A 290 -27.73 -5.18 0.45
N ARG A 291 -29.02 -4.89 0.63
CA ARG A 291 -29.96 -5.67 1.48
C ARG A 291 -29.86 -7.19 1.22
N GLU A 292 -29.63 -7.59 -0.02
CA GLU A 292 -29.46 -8.98 -0.46
C GLU A 292 -28.20 -9.63 0.14
N THR A 293 -27.03 -9.01 -0.05
CA THR A 293 -25.73 -9.52 0.44
C THR A 293 -25.71 -9.63 1.97
N TYR A 294 -26.39 -8.70 2.67
CA TYR A 294 -26.52 -8.70 4.13
C TYR A 294 -27.38 -9.84 4.65
N ARG A 295 -28.56 -10.04 4.04
CA ARG A 295 -29.46 -11.14 4.41
C ARG A 295 -28.76 -12.48 4.29
N ASN A 296 -28.03 -12.68 3.19
CA ASN A 296 -27.31 -13.91 2.94
C ASN A 296 -26.22 -14.17 4.00
N THR A 297 -25.44 -13.14 4.37
CA THR A 297 -24.39 -13.27 5.40
C THR A 297 -24.95 -13.67 6.76
N ILE A 298 -26.06 -13.06 7.19
CA ILE A 298 -26.71 -13.34 8.48
C ILE A 298 -27.33 -14.73 8.48
N MET A 299 -28.00 -15.09 7.39
CA MET A 299 -28.61 -16.40 7.21
C MET A 299 -27.58 -17.53 7.38
N TRP A 300 -26.36 -17.37 6.86
CA TRP A 300 -25.31 -18.37 7.03
C TRP A 300 -24.77 -18.49 8.44
N CYS A 301 -24.63 -17.38 9.17
CA CYS A 301 -24.17 -17.44 10.55
C CYS A 301 -25.17 -18.23 11.39
N LYS A 302 -26.46 -17.99 11.17
CA LYS A 302 -27.55 -18.77 11.78
C LYS A 302 -27.52 -20.23 11.34
N GLU A 303 -27.30 -20.51 10.06
CA GLU A 303 -27.22 -21.87 9.52
C GLU A 303 -26.07 -22.67 10.15
N VAL A 304 -24.89 -22.05 10.28
CA VAL A 304 -23.74 -22.67 10.93
C VAL A 304 -24.04 -22.89 12.42
N GLU A 305 -24.56 -21.91 13.14
CA GLU A 305 -24.90 -22.05 14.56
C GLU A 305 -25.94 -23.17 14.81
N MET A 306 -26.98 -23.25 13.98
CA MET A 306 -27.99 -24.32 14.05
C MET A 306 -27.40 -25.71 13.80
N GLN A 307 -26.38 -25.83 12.94
CA GLN A 307 -25.77 -27.13 12.61
C GLN A 307 -24.84 -27.67 13.69
N TYR A 308 -24.22 -26.81 14.49
CA TYR A 308 -23.21 -27.22 15.47
C TYR A 308 -23.74 -27.29 16.91
N SER A 309 -24.98 -26.85 17.17
CA SER A 309 -25.72 -26.99 18.45
C SER A 309 -25.01 -26.48 19.72
N LYS A 310 -23.88 -25.77 19.55
CA LYS A 310 -23.06 -25.11 20.56
C LYS A 310 -22.75 -23.70 20.06
N GLY A 311 -22.66 -22.73 20.96
CA GLY A 311 -22.31 -21.35 20.58
C GLY A 311 -20.97 -21.31 19.85
N LEU A 312 -20.91 -20.66 18.69
CA LEU A 312 -19.71 -20.57 17.84
C LEU A 312 -18.53 -19.82 18.51
N GLN A 313 -18.71 -19.37 19.75
CA GLN A 313 -17.71 -18.67 20.55
C GLN A 313 -16.77 -19.64 21.30
N GLU A 314 -17.14 -20.91 21.47
CA GLU A 314 -16.36 -21.92 22.22
C GLU A 314 -15.45 -22.78 21.32
N ILE A 315 -15.37 -22.48 20.03
CA ILE A 315 -14.56 -23.27 19.10
C ILE A 315 -13.07 -22.96 19.24
N SER A 316 -12.23 -23.97 19.01
CA SER A 316 -10.76 -23.88 19.10
C SER A 316 -10.16 -22.72 18.30
N PHE A 317 -10.79 -22.37 17.17
CA PHE A 317 -10.41 -21.24 16.33
C PHE A 317 -10.36 -19.92 17.08
N VAL A 318 -11.36 -19.62 17.93
CA VAL A 318 -11.44 -18.33 18.64
C VAL A 318 -10.23 -18.17 19.56
N SER A 319 -9.90 -19.22 20.33
CA SER A 319 -8.72 -19.26 21.21
C SER A 319 -7.42 -19.07 20.43
N ASP A 320 -7.23 -19.81 19.33
CA ASP A 320 -6.03 -19.75 18.51
C ASP A 320 -5.89 -18.40 17.77
N ALA A 321 -7.02 -17.81 17.34
CA ALA A 321 -7.07 -16.50 16.69
C ALA A 321 -6.70 -15.39 17.67
N CYS A 322 -7.24 -15.41 18.89
CA CYS A 322 -6.89 -14.46 19.96
C CYS A 322 -5.40 -14.56 20.31
N LYS A 323 -4.88 -15.78 20.48
CA LYS A 323 -3.45 -16.02 20.77
C LYS A 323 -2.52 -15.68 19.60
N GLY A 324 -3.06 -15.56 18.39
CA GLY A 324 -2.26 -15.28 17.19
C GLY A 324 -1.52 -16.50 16.65
N ILE A 325 -2.03 -17.72 16.84
CA ILE A 325 -1.36 -19.00 16.53
C ILE A 325 -2.05 -19.88 15.48
N VAL A 326 -3.10 -19.38 14.80
CA VAL A 326 -3.86 -20.16 13.80
C VAL A 326 -2.97 -20.71 12.67
N TYR A 327 -2.05 -19.91 12.14
CA TYR A 327 -1.16 -20.36 11.07
C TYR A 327 -0.20 -21.47 11.55
N GLU A 328 0.26 -21.36 12.79
CA GLU A 328 1.13 -22.31 13.46
C GLU A 328 0.41 -23.65 13.68
N ARG A 329 -0.87 -23.62 14.08
CA ARG A 329 -1.69 -24.83 14.22
C ARG A 329 -1.86 -25.56 12.89
N VAL A 330 -2.19 -24.84 11.81
CA VAL A 330 -2.30 -25.42 10.46
C VAL A 330 -0.96 -25.95 9.97
N ALA A 331 0.14 -25.23 10.23
CA ALA A 331 1.48 -25.69 9.89
C ALA A 331 1.87 -26.98 10.63
N GLN A 332 1.46 -27.12 11.89
CA GLN A 332 1.66 -28.34 12.68
C GLN A 332 0.88 -29.52 12.08
N TYR A 333 -0.39 -29.32 11.71
CA TYR A 333 -1.20 -30.35 11.04
C TYR A 333 -0.56 -30.80 9.72
N LEU A 334 -0.13 -29.86 8.88
CA LEU A 334 0.56 -30.14 7.61
C LEU A 334 1.91 -30.84 7.82
N SER A 335 2.63 -30.53 8.89
CA SER A 335 3.88 -31.21 9.22
C SER A 335 3.64 -32.67 9.57
N ALA A 336 2.58 -32.95 10.34
CA ALA A 336 2.18 -34.32 10.69
C ALA A 336 1.74 -35.14 9.46
N SER A 337 1.21 -34.49 8.42
CA SER A 337 0.83 -35.14 7.16
C SER A 337 1.98 -35.25 6.14
N GLY A 338 3.22 -34.90 6.50
CA GLY A 338 4.38 -34.97 5.60
C GLY A 338 4.42 -33.92 4.49
N TYR A 339 3.67 -32.81 4.62
CA TYR A 339 3.61 -31.75 3.59
C TYR A 339 4.91 -30.95 3.46
N PHE A 340 5.53 -30.65 4.60
CA PHE A 340 6.78 -29.89 4.66
C PHE A 340 7.99 -30.82 4.65
N LYS A 341 9.12 -30.30 4.19
CA LYS A 341 10.40 -31.02 4.35
C LYS A 341 10.84 -30.89 5.82
N ASN A 342 11.40 -31.95 6.39
CA ASN A 342 11.75 -31.99 7.83
C ASN A 342 12.74 -30.89 8.26
N GLU A 343 13.54 -30.36 7.33
CA GLU A 343 14.56 -29.33 7.58
C GLU A 343 14.03 -27.89 7.65
N GLU A 344 12.78 -27.61 7.26
CA GLU A 344 12.26 -26.24 7.22
C GLU A 344 12.01 -25.68 8.63
N ALA A 345 12.42 -24.43 8.88
CA ALA A 345 12.25 -23.79 10.18
C ALA A 345 10.77 -23.47 10.47
N LYS A 346 10.39 -23.48 11.75
CA LYS A 346 8.99 -23.20 12.18
C LYS A 346 8.44 -21.89 11.62
N GLU A 347 9.24 -20.82 11.60
CA GLU A 347 8.81 -19.51 11.07
C GLU A 347 8.61 -19.53 9.55
N GLU A 348 9.40 -20.33 8.82
CA GLU A 348 9.27 -20.48 7.36
C GLU A 348 7.96 -21.22 7.01
N LYS A 349 7.69 -22.33 7.72
CA LYS A 349 6.42 -23.08 7.60
C LYS A 349 5.22 -22.17 7.88
N ARG A 350 5.27 -21.40 8.97
CA ARG A 350 4.24 -20.42 9.32
C ARG A 350 4.05 -19.36 8.23
N ALA A 351 5.14 -18.77 7.72
CA ALA A 351 5.08 -17.76 6.67
C ALA A 351 4.49 -18.32 5.36
N HIS A 352 4.83 -19.57 5.02
CA HIS A 352 4.26 -20.30 3.89
C HIS A 352 2.76 -20.50 4.04
N VAL A 353 2.31 -21.06 5.18
CA VAL A 353 0.88 -21.24 5.48
C VAL A 353 0.14 -19.91 5.43
N LYS A 354 0.63 -18.87 6.11
CA LYS A 354 -0.01 -17.54 6.11
C LYS A 354 -0.23 -17.02 4.70
N LYS A 355 0.80 -17.06 3.86
CA LYS A 355 0.76 -16.55 2.49
C LYS A 355 -0.31 -17.25 1.65
N TYR A 356 -0.31 -18.58 1.67
CA TYR A 356 -1.18 -19.35 0.78
C TYR A 356 -2.59 -19.52 1.33
N LEU A 357 -2.76 -19.66 2.65
CA LEU A 357 -4.09 -19.72 3.28
C LEU A 357 -4.88 -18.43 3.01
N LEU A 358 -4.29 -17.25 3.22
CA LEU A 358 -4.96 -15.98 2.91
C LEU A 358 -5.30 -15.87 1.41
N LYS A 359 -4.39 -16.34 0.54
CA LYS A 359 -4.65 -16.38 -0.91
C LYS A 359 -5.85 -17.29 -1.23
N LEU A 360 -5.95 -18.45 -0.61
CA LEU A 360 -7.06 -19.40 -0.79
C LEU A 360 -8.36 -18.80 -0.25
N ILE A 361 -8.37 -18.25 0.97
CA ILE A 361 -9.56 -17.62 1.55
C ILE A 361 -10.13 -16.55 0.60
N PHE A 362 -9.29 -15.68 0.05
CA PHE A 362 -9.75 -14.56 -0.80
C PHE A 362 -9.88 -14.85 -2.30
N ALA A 363 -9.35 -15.98 -2.79
CA ALA A 363 -9.43 -16.34 -4.20
C ALA A 363 -10.78 -16.98 -4.56
N SER A 364 -11.28 -16.65 -5.76
CA SER A 364 -12.40 -17.38 -6.37
C SER A 364 -12.00 -18.85 -6.61
N PRO A 365 -12.74 -19.83 -6.07
CA PRO A 365 -12.47 -21.26 -6.30
C PRO A 365 -12.55 -21.64 -7.77
N THR A 366 -13.53 -21.11 -8.51
CA THR A 366 -13.74 -21.40 -9.94
C THR A 366 -12.62 -20.84 -10.81
N LYS A 367 -12.26 -19.56 -10.63
CA LYS A 367 -11.19 -18.91 -11.43
C LYS A 367 -9.79 -19.40 -11.09
N ASN A 368 -9.59 -20.03 -9.93
CA ASN A 368 -8.29 -20.50 -9.47
C ASN A 368 -8.28 -22.01 -9.23
N TYR A 369 -9.08 -22.76 -9.98
CA TYR A 369 -9.24 -24.21 -9.80
C TYR A 369 -7.90 -24.96 -9.71
N SER A 370 -6.93 -24.62 -10.57
CA SER A 370 -5.58 -25.23 -10.53
C SER A 370 -4.83 -25.00 -9.23
N MET A 371 -5.04 -23.86 -8.56
CA MET A 371 -4.42 -23.56 -7.27
C MET A 371 -5.03 -24.40 -6.14
N TYR A 372 -6.33 -24.65 -6.17
CA TYR A 372 -7.03 -25.46 -5.19
C TYR A 372 -6.78 -26.96 -5.36
N ASN A 373 -6.46 -27.41 -6.58
CA ASN A 373 -6.15 -28.82 -6.86
C ASN A 373 -4.64 -29.10 -6.94
N ALA A 374 -3.79 -28.10 -6.73
CA ALA A 374 -2.35 -28.29 -6.57
C ALA A 374 -2.00 -28.63 -5.12
N SER A 375 -0.72 -28.88 -4.83
CA SER A 375 -0.22 -29.05 -3.45
C SER A 375 -0.60 -27.91 -2.51
N ILE A 376 -0.82 -26.70 -3.03
CA ILE A 376 -1.28 -25.55 -2.24
C ILE A 376 -2.69 -25.79 -1.67
N GLY A 377 -3.54 -26.56 -2.35
CA GLY A 377 -4.87 -26.96 -1.90
C GLY A 377 -4.88 -27.69 -0.56
N ALA A 378 -3.84 -28.48 -0.28
CA ALA A 378 -3.68 -29.20 0.99
C ALA A 378 -3.68 -28.24 2.20
N ILE A 379 -3.27 -26.98 2.03
CA ILE A 379 -3.32 -25.96 3.08
C ILE A 379 -4.77 -25.59 3.41
N TRP A 380 -5.65 -25.51 2.40
CA TRP A 380 -7.07 -25.31 2.59
C TRP A 380 -7.72 -26.50 3.30
N ASP A 381 -7.35 -27.71 2.90
CA ASP A 381 -7.87 -28.93 3.52
C ASP A 381 -7.41 -29.08 4.97
N ALA A 382 -6.13 -28.80 5.26
CA ALA A 382 -5.62 -28.74 6.63
C ALA A 382 -6.33 -27.68 7.48
N PHE A 383 -6.63 -26.51 6.91
CA PHE A 383 -7.40 -25.48 7.61
C PHE A 383 -8.81 -25.95 7.95
N LYS A 384 -9.53 -26.58 7.01
CA LYS A 384 -10.85 -27.16 7.27
C LYS A 384 -10.80 -28.32 8.27
N ALA A 385 -9.73 -29.12 8.27
CA ALA A 385 -9.56 -30.18 9.25
C ALA A 385 -9.31 -29.64 10.66
N CYS A 386 -8.56 -28.54 10.78
CA CYS A 386 -8.33 -27.87 12.07
C CYS A 386 -9.57 -27.11 12.57
N TYR A 387 -10.32 -26.48 11.66
CA TYR A 387 -11.43 -25.57 11.97
C TYR A 387 -12.60 -25.75 10.97
N PRO A 388 -13.33 -26.88 11.05
CA PRO A 388 -14.36 -27.23 10.07
C PRO A 388 -15.49 -26.21 10.01
N GLU A 389 -15.90 -25.65 11.15
CA GLU A 389 -16.95 -24.63 11.27
C GLU A 389 -16.58 -23.38 10.47
N ILE A 390 -15.32 -22.94 10.63
CA ILE A 390 -14.79 -21.76 9.94
C ILE A 390 -14.64 -22.03 8.45
N GLY A 391 -14.15 -23.22 8.09
CA GLY A 391 -14.07 -23.65 6.70
C GLY A 391 -15.44 -23.58 6.02
N LYS A 392 -16.48 -24.07 6.69
CA LYS A 392 -17.87 -24.05 6.20
C LYS A 392 -18.39 -22.63 6.05
N LEU A 393 -18.19 -21.77 7.05
CA LEU A 393 -18.55 -20.35 7.00
C LEU A 393 -17.90 -19.65 5.80
N VAL A 394 -16.60 -19.85 5.58
CA VAL A 394 -15.88 -19.26 4.44
C VAL A 394 -16.45 -19.74 3.11
N ILE A 395 -16.78 -21.03 2.98
CA ILE A 395 -17.38 -21.59 1.76
C ILE A 395 -18.76 -20.98 1.50
N LEU A 396 -19.61 -20.91 2.53
CA LEU A 396 -20.95 -20.30 2.43
C LEU A 396 -20.86 -18.84 1.97
N ILE A 397 -19.99 -18.04 2.61
CA ILE A 397 -19.80 -16.63 2.24
C ILE A 397 -19.35 -16.47 0.79
N LYS A 398 -18.43 -17.33 0.34
CA LYS A 398 -17.90 -17.28 -1.02
C LYS A 398 -18.88 -17.79 -2.07
N GLY A 399 -19.89 -18.57 -1.68
CA GLY A 399 -20.91 -19.13 -2.57
C GLY A 399 -21.75 -18.07 -3.28
N VAL A 400 -21.97 -16.92 -2.65
CA VAL A 400 -22.69 -15.78 -3.28
C VAL A 400 -21.74 -14.84 -4.01
N ASP A 401 -20.72 -14.36 -3.32
CA ASP A 401 -19.67 -13.52 -3.90
C ASP A 401 -18.34 -13.87 -3.22
N TYR A 402 -17.40 -14.41 -3.98
CA TYR A 402 -16.08 -14.75 -3.45
C TYR A 402 -15.34 -13.55 -2.84
N LYS A 403 -15.70 -12.31 -3.23
CA LYS A 403 -15.14 -11.08 -2.67
C LYS A 403 -15.79 -10.68 -1.35
N ALA A 404 -16.96 -11.22 -0.99
CA ALA A 404 -17.72 -10.83 0.19
C ALA A 404 -16.92 -10.99 1.48
N ILE A 405 -16.21 -12.11 1.65
CA ILE A 405 -15.39 -12.33 2.85
C ILE A 405 -14.26 -11.30 2.97
N SER A 406 -13.58 -10.98 1.87
CA SER A 406 -12.52 -9.97 1.85
C SER A 406 -13.09 -8.58 2.15
N ARG A 407 -14.25 -8.25 1.57
CA ARG A 407 -14.95 -6.97 1.80
C ARG A 407 -15.33 -6.82 3.28
N LEU A 408 -15.95 -7.85 3.85
CA LEU A 408 -16.36 -7.92 5.25
C LEU A 408 -15.19 -7.70 6.20
N LEU A 409 -14.13 -8.49 6.08
CA LEU A 409 -12.99 -8.41 6.99
C LEU A 409 -12.28 -7.06 6.92
N GLN A 410 -12.17 -6.47 5.73
CA GLN A 410 -11.59 -5.14 5.58
C GLN A 410 -12.46 -4.04 6.20
N ARG A 411 -13.79 -4.14 6.11
CA ARG A 411 -14.70 -3.17 6.74
C ARG A 411 -14.71 -3.28 8.25
N ILE A 412 -14.68 -4.51 8.79
CA ILE A 412 -14.54 -4.76 10.23
C ILE A 412 -13.22 -4.16 10.72
N GLU A 413 -12.11 -4.43 10.03
CA GLU A 413 -10.80 -3.85 10.31
C GLU A 413 -10.84 -2.32 10.33
N SER A 414 -11.36 -1.69 9.26
CA SER A 414 -11.48 -0.24 9.13
C SER A 414 -12.33 0.38 10.24
N TYR A 415 -13.44 -0.26 10.61
CA TYR A 415 -14.33 0.20 11.67
C TYR A 415 -13.69 0.06 13.06
N CYS A 416 -13.06 -1.08 13.37
CA CYS A 416 -12.39 -1.30 14.65
C CYS A 416 -11.21 -0.33 14.83
N ILE A 417 -10.33 -0.23 13.84
CA ILE A 417 -9.09 0.54 13.98
C ILE A 417 -9.34 2.05 13.87
N ILE A 418 -9.88 2.53 12.75
CA ILE A 418 -10.03 3.97 12.52
C ILE A 418 -11.35 4.47 13.09
N GLY A 419 -12.45 3.78 12.81
CA GLY A 419 -13.79 4.19 13.23
C GLY A 419 -14.03 4.17 14.74
N SER A 420 -13.25 3.37 15.48
CA SER A 420 -13.41 3.18 16.93
C SER A 420 -12.14 3.52 17.71
N VAL A 421 -11.06 2.74 17.58
CA VAL A 421 -9.84 2.94 18.40
C VAL A 421 -9.25 4.33 18.17
N CYS A 422 -8.93 4.70 16.92
CA CYS A 422 -8.34 6.00 16.63
C CYS A 422 -9.26 7.15 17.02
N LYS A 423 -10.58 7.00 16.80
CA LYS A 423 -11.57 7.99 17.20
C LYS A 423 -11.55 8.23 18.71
N ILE A 424 -11.72 7.17 19.51
CA ILE A 424 -11.80 7.26 20.96
C ILE A 424 -10.49 7.78 21.56
N VAL A 425 -9.34 7.30 21.08
CA VAL A 425 -8.03 7.79 21.55
C VAL A 425 -7.86 9.28 21.23
N ASN A 426 -8.21 9.71 20.01
CA ASN A 426 -8.16 11.12 19.62
C ASN A 426 -9.14 12.01 20.40
N ASP A 427 -10.30 11.47 20.79
CA ASP A 427 -11.28 12.19 21.58
C ASP A 427 -10.82 12.35 23.05
N LYS A 428 -10.10 11.34 23.58
CA LYS A 428 -9.47 11.38 24.91
C LYS A 428 -8.25 12.31 24.97
N ASN A 429 -7.37 12.22 23.97
CA ASN A 429 -6.18 13.06 23.87
C ASN A 429 -5.83 13.30 22.39
N ALA A 430 -6.02 14.52 21.93
CA ALA A 430 -5.81 14.93 20.55
C ALA A 430 -4.33 15.09 20.18
N ASP A 431 -3.43 15.15 21.17
CA ASP A 431 -1.98 15.34 20.95
C ASP A 431 -1.26 14.02 20.68
N ILE A 432 -1.92 12.88 20.89
CA ILE A 432 -1.37 11.56 20.58
C ILE A 432 -1.27 11.41 19.05
N PRO A 433 -0.07 11.22 18.48
CA PRO A 433 0.07 11.00 17.05
C PRO A 433 -0.51 9.65 16.67
N LEU A 434 -1.52 9.65 15.80
CA LEU A 434 -2.21 8.45 15.34
C LEU A 434 -2.14 8.35 13.82
N PHE A 435 -1.34 7.40 13.34
CA PHE A 435 -1.30 7.01 11.94
C PHE A 435 -1.75 5.57 11.82
N THR A 436 -2.33 5.20 10.68
CA THR A 436 -2.78 3.82 10.45
C THR A 436 -2.12 3.21 9.24
N LEU A 437 -1.84 1.93 9.37
CA LEU A 437 -1.41 1.02 8.33
C LEU A 437 -2.40 -0.14 8.27
N HIS A 438 -3.64 0.15 7.88
CA HIS A 438 -4.73 -0.81 7.85
C HIS A 438 -5.07 -1.33 9.26
N ASP A 439 -4.73 -2.58 9.56
CA ASP A 439 -4.89 -3.29 10.83
C ASP A 439 -3.87 -2.90 11.92
N CYS A 440 -2.98 -1.97 11.61
CA CYS A 440 -1.90 -1.52 12.49
C CYS A 440 -2.05 -0.02 12.81
N ILE A 441 -1.83 0.34 14.07
CA ILE A 441 -1.74 1.74 14.52
C ILE A 441 -0.26 2.09 14.72
N VAL A 442 0.14 3.26 14.25
CA VAL A 442 1.50 3.78 14.38
C VAL A 442 1.46 5.06 15.20
N THR A 443 2.26 5.10 16.25
CA THR A 443 2.40 6.25 17.15
C THR A 443 3.86 6.43 17.56
N THR A 444 4.18 7.42 18.40
CA THR A 444 5.53 7.60 18.95
C THR A 444 5.76 6.71 20.17
N ASP A 445 7.03 6.48 20.49
CA ASP A 445 7.43 5.61 21.60
C ASP A 445 6.77 6.00 22.93
N ASN A 446 6.69 7.30 23.24
CA ASN A 446 6.09 7.82 24.48
C ASN A 446 4.60 7.47 24.64
N TYR A 447 3.87 7.22 23.56
CA TYR A 447 2.44 6.91 23.59
C TYR A 447 2.12 5.46 23.30
N VAL A 448 3.11 4.62 22.94
CA VAL A 448 2.86 3.26 22.48
C VAL A 448 2.11 2.41 23.50
N GLU A 449 2.44 2.53 24.79
CA GLU A 449 1.79 1.77 25.86
C GLU A 449 0.34 2.20 26.07
N THR A 450 0.09 3.51 26.00
CA THR A 450 -1.25 4.08 26.14
C THR A 450 -2.13 3.64 24.97
N VAL A 451 -1.64 3.79 23.74
CA VAL A 451 -2.39 3.42 22.53
C VAL A 451 -2.62 1.91 22.48
N GLU A 452 -1.66 1.09 22.90
CA GLU A 452 -1.82 -0.36 22.96
C GLU A 452 -2.90 -0.77 23.96
N LYS A 453 -2.89 -0.20 25.17
CA LYS A 453 -3.91 -0.46 26.19
C LYS A 453 -5.31 -0.10 25.69
N GLU A 454 -5.44 1.07 25.06
CA GLU A 454 -6.70 1.54 24.49
C GLU A 454 -7.16 0.65 23.32
N LEU A 455 -6.25 0.27 22.42
CA LEU A 455 -6.55 -0.66 21.33
C LEU A 455 -7.09 -1.98 21.87
N LEU A 456 -6.42 -2.59 22.86
CA LEU A 456 -6.85 -3.85 23.44
C LEU A 456 -8.21 -3.70 24.12
N GLY A 457 -8.38 -2.70 24.99
CA GLY A 457 -9.64 -2.47 25.71
C GLY A 457 -10.83 -2.25 24.77
N ILE A 458 -10.68 -1.36 23.80
CA ILE A 458 -11.76 -1.02 22.85
C ILE A 458 -12.08 -2.21 21.94
N ILE A 459 -11.08 -2.93 21.43
CA ILE A 459 -11.34 -4.10 20.58
C ILE A 459 -12.02 -5.21 21.39
N THR A 460 -11.60 -5.44 22.64
CA THR A 460 -12.23 -6.42 23.52
C THR A 460 -13.67 -6.05 23.84
N GLU A 461 -13.97 -4.77 24.06
CA GLU A 461 -15.36 -4.31 24.24
C GLU A 461 -16.20 -4.55 22.98
N LEU A 462 -15.67 -4.20 21.80
CA LEU A 462 -16.38 -4.34 20.53
C LEU A 462 -16.61 -5.79 20.12
N ILE A 463 -15.59 -6.64 20.25
CA ILE A 463 -15.59 -8.02 19.73
C ILE A 463 -15.92 -9.04 20.83
N GLY A 464 -15.77 -8.70 22.10
CA GLY A 464 -15.84 -9.62 23.23
C GLY A 464 -14.59 -10.48 23.44
N PHE A 465 -13.56 -10.29 22.61
CA PHE A 465 -12.32 -11.06 22.64
C PHE A 465 -11.11 -10.15 22.44
N THR A 466 -10.01 -10.46 23.12
CA THR A 466 -8.77 -9.67 23.09
C THR A 466 -7.79 -10.25 22.07
N PRO A 467 -7.29 -9.45 21.11
CA PRO A 467 -6.26 -9.92 20.18
C PRO A 467 -4.86 -9.88 20.82
N THR A 468 -3.95 -10.72 20.34
CA THR A 468 -2.51 -10.53 20.53
C THR A 468 -2.01 -9.41 19.62
N VAL A 469 -1.21 -8.50 20.16
CA VAL A 469 -0.53 -7.43 19.41
C VAL A 469 0.99 -7.58 19.43
N LYS A 470 1.67 -7.05 18.42
CA LYS A 470 3.12 -7.02 18.32
C LYS A 470 3.60 -5.60 18.05
N ARG A 471 4.56 -5.14 18.86
CA ARG A 471 5.24 -3.86 18.64
C ARG A 471 6.36 -4.00 17.61
N LYS A 472 6.49 -3.01 16.73
CA LYS A 472 7.61 -2.92 15.78
C LYS A 472 8.08 -1.47 15.63
N VAL A 473 9.24 -1.20 16.22
CA VAL A 473 9.91 0.11 16.13
C VAL A 473 10.47 0.35 14.73
N TRP A 474 10.27 1.55 14.19
CA TRP A 474 10.86 2.02 12.94
C TRP A 474 12.28 2.51 13.19
N ASN A 475 13.25 1.60 13.09
CA ASN A 475 14.66 1.91 13.25
C ASN A 475 15.53 1.27 12.15
N VAL A 476 16.59 1.96 11.76
CA VAL A 476 17.51 1.63 10.65
C VAL A 476 18.28 0.32 10.91
N LYS A 477 18.62 0.03 12.19
CA LYS A 477 19.54 -1.06 12.55
C LYS A 477 18.98 -2.48 12.31
N LYS A 478 17.67 -2.69 12.47
CA LYS A 478 17.08 -4.06 12.40
C LYS A 478 16.99 -4.61 10.97
N THR A 479 17.01 -3.73 9.96
CA THR A 479 16.73 -4.09 8.56
C THR A 479 17.99 -4.47 7.78
N GLN A 480 19.17 -3.93 8.11
CA GLN A 480 20.43 -4.35 7.47
C GLN A 480 20.67 -5.86 7.65
N PHE A 481 20.44 -6.37 8.87
CA PHE A 481 20.47 -7.80 9.17
C PHE A 481 19.40 -8.60 8.42
N THR A 482 18.18 -8.07 8.33
CA THR A 482 17.06 -8.78 7.67
C THR A 482 17.24 -8.84 6.14
N MET A 483 17.75 -7.77 5.53
CA MET A 483 18.07 -7.71 4.09
C MET A 483 19.22 -8.66 3.77
N LEU A 484 20.27 -8.67 4.59
CA LEU A 484 21.40 -9.59 4.43
C LEU A 484 20.94 -11.05 4.54
N LYS A 485 20.10 -11.36 5.53
CA LYS A 485 19.54 -12.71 5.70
C LYS A 485 18.71 -13.16 4.50
N ASN A 486 17.76 -12.34 4.06
CA ASN A 486 16.93 -12.64 2.88
C ASN A 486 17.75 -12.78 1.58
N TYR A 487 18.84 -12.03 1.46
CA TYR A 487 19.77 -12.13 0.33
C TYR A 487 20.53 -13.46 0.35
N ILE A 488 21.08 -13.83 1.50
CA ILE A 488 21.74 -15.12 1.72
C ILE A 488 20.77 -16.27 1.42
N ASP A 489 19.55 -16.24 1.95
CA ASP A 489 18.55 -17.29 1.75
C ASP A 489 18.17 -17.44 0.27
N ARG A 490 18.11 -16.34 -0.49
CA ARG A 490 17.86 -16.38 -1.94
C ARG A 490 19.03 -16.97 -2.71
N ILE A 491 20.26 -16.58 -2.38
CA ILE A 491 21.47 -17.11 -3.02
C ILE A 491 21.59 -18.61 -2.75
N SER A 492 21.40 -19.03 -1.49
CA SER A 492 21.45 -20.45 -1.11
C SER A 492 20.38 -21.28 -1.82
N ASN A 493 19.16 -20.75 -1.98
CA ASN A 493 18.11 -21.43 -2.75
C ASN A 493 18.43 -21.53 -4.26
N LEU A 494 19.10 -20.52 -4.84
CA LEU A 494 19.55 -20.56 -6.23
C LEU A 494 20.69 -21.56 -6.44
N ILE A 495 21.61 -21.66 -5.48
CA ILE A 495 22.70 -22.64 -5.50
C ILE A 495 22.13 -24.06 -5.39
N ARG A 496 21.21 -24.31 -4.45
CA ARG A 496 20.54 -25.62 -4.30
C ARG A 496 19.79 -26.05 -5.56
N LYS A 497 19.17 -25.11 -6.29
CA LYS A 497 18.50 -25.37 -7.57
C LYS A 497 19.42 -25.59 -8.77
N ARG A 498 20.71 -25.27 -8.65
CA ARG A 498 21.72 -25.55 -9.69
C ARG A 498 22.48 -26.85 -9.43
N ALA A 499 22.53 -27.29 -8.18
CA ALA A 499 23.18 -28.53 -7.75
C ALA A 499 22.27 -29.77 -7.84
N ALA A 500 20.96 -29.57 -7.97
CA ALA A 500 19.97 -30.57 -8.34
C ALA A 500 19.58 -30.36 -9.81
#